data_AF-A0A015K2K9-F1
#
_entry.id   AF-A0A015K2K9-F1
#
_cell.length_a   1.000
_cell.length_b   1.000
_cell.length_c   1.000
_cell.angle_alpha   90.00
_cell.angle_beta   90.00
_cell.angle_gamma   90.00
#
_symmetry.space_group_name_H-M   'P 1'
#
loop_
_entity.id
_entity.type
_entity.pdbx_description
1 polymer ?
#
loop_
_entity_poly.entity_id
_entity_poly.type
_entity_poly.pdbx_seq_one_letter_code
_entity_poly.pdbx_strand_id
1 'polypeptide(L)'
;MEFDNHKQAAMKATIAEWNSNFYEDKGKFIRNSLNREKCSIVLDRVLAAIKHFQNVVGPSRSPFKTLDDLPDRWKSHYTPIPSINSNIYSIVMAPITEAELLAVINNSPRHKASGPSSIPYE
;
A
#
# COMPACT_ATOMS: atom_id res chain seq x y z
N MET A 1 -35.50 7.23 -6.79
CA MET A 1 -35.55 8.62 -7.30
C MET A 1 -35.92 9.61 -6.20
N GLU A 2 -37.08 9.51 -5.56
CA GLU A 2 -37.47 10.40 -4.44
C GLU A 2 -36.56 10.26 -3.20
N PHE A 3 -36.17 9.03 -2.87
CA PHE A 3 -35.29 8.73 -1.74
C PHE A 3 -33.88 9.33 -1.90
N ASP A 4 -33.33 9.30 -3.11
CA ASP A 4 -32.02 9.88 -3.43
C ASP A 4 -32.06 11.40 -3.37
N ASN A 5 -33.16 12.00 -3.83
CA ASN A 5 -33.40 13.44 -3.73
C ASN A 5 -33.52 13.90 -2.26
N HIS A 6 -34.20 13.13 -1.42
CA HIS A 6 -34.31 13.43 0.02
C HIS A 6 -32.94 13.42 0.71
N LYS A 7 -32.08 12.43 0.39
CA LYS A 7 -30.70 12.39 0.92
C LYS A 7 -29.86 13.58 0.47
N GLN A 8 -29.96 13.95 -0.81
CA GLN A 8 -29.25 15.11 -1.36
C GLN A 8 -29.72 16.43 -0.72
N ALA A 9 -31.02 16.58 -0.50
CA ALA A 9 -31.58 17.75 0.17
C ALA A 9 -31.12 17.85 1.63
N ALA A 10 -31.13 16.72 2.37
CA ALA A 10 -30.66 16.65 3.75
C ALA A 10 -29.15 16.96 3.86
N MET A 11 -28.33 16.48 2.93
CA MET A 11 -26.90 16.81 2.87
C MET A 11 -26.67 18.30 2.58
N LYS A 12 -27.41 18.89 1.65
CA LYS A 12 -27.30 20.32 1.34
C LYS A 12 -27.73 21.20 2.51
N ALA A 13 -28.80 20.83 3.21
CA ALA A 13 -29.29 21.56 4.38
C ALA A 13 -28.28 21.54 5.54
N THR A 14 -27.72 20.37 5.84
CA THR A 14 -26.69 20.23 6.89
C THR A 14 -25.41 20.99 6.54
N ILE A 15 -24.98 20.98 5.28
CA ILE A 15 -23.84 21.79 4.81
C ILE A 15 -24.12 23.30 4.96
N ALA A 16 -25.32 23.76 4.59
CA ALA A 16 -25.70 25.16 4.72
C ALA A 16 -25.70 25.61 6.20
N GLU A 17 -26.22 24.78 7.10
CA GLU A 17 -26.20 25.03 8.54
C GLU A 17 -24.77 25.08 9.11
N TRP A 18 -23.89 24.17 8.68
CA TRP A 18 -22.48 24.17 9.08
C TRP A 18 -21.74 25.40 8.59
N ASN A 19 -21.96 25.81 7.34
CA ASN A 19 -21.37 27.02 6.79
C ASN A 19 -21.81 28.26 7.57
N SER A 20 -23.09 28.36 7.93
CA SER A 20 -23.59 29.44 8.79
C SER A 20 -22.92 29.44 10.17
N ASN A 21 -22.84 28.28 10.83
CA ASN A 21 -22.16 28.17 12.12
C ASN A 21 -20.65 28.50 12.02
N PHE A 22 -19.98 28.24 10.90
CA PHE A 22 -18.56 28.56 10.73
C PHE A 22 -18.27 30.07 10.77
N TYR A 23 -19.15 30.88 10.16
CA TYR A 23 -18.99 32.34 10.13
C TYR A 23 -19.49 33.02 11.41
N GLU A 24 -20.58 32.51 11.99
CA GLU A 24 -21.26 33.16 13.12
C GLU A 24 -20.79 32.67 14.50
N ASP A 25 -20.51 31.37 14.67
CA ASP A 25 -20.10 30.77 15.95
C ASP A 25 -19.17 29.56 15.75
N LYS A 26 -17.87 29.85 15.73
CA LYS A 26 -16.81 28.85 15.61
C LYS A 26 -16.90 27.76 16.70
N GLY A 27 -17.35 28.09 17.91
CA GLY A 27 -17.46 27.13 19.01
C GLY A 27 -18.61 26.14 18.80
N LYS A 28 -19.72 26.59 18.22
CA LYS A 28 -20.84 25.73 17.81
C LYS A 28 -20.46 24.85 16.61
N PHE A 29 -19.70 25.38 15.66
CA PHE A 29 -19.16 24.60 14.54
C PHE A 29 -18.30 23.42 15.02
N ILE A 30 -17.35 23.67 15.93
CA ILE A 30 -16.48 22.62 16.46
C ILE A 30 -17.27 21.55 17.22
N ARG A 31 -18.20 21.93 18.10
CA ARG A 31 -19.04 20.97 18.84
C ARG A 31 -19.88 20.10 17.92
N ASN A 32 -20.51 20.67 16.90
CA ASN A 32 -21.29 19.93 15.91
C ASN A 32 -20.42 19.01 15.06
N SER A 33 -19.26 19.49 14.60
CA SER A 33 -18.33 18.69 13.78
C SER A 33 -17.72 17.52 14.55
N LEU A 34 -17.59 17.63 15.87
CA LEU A 34 -17.06 16.58 16.75
C LEU A 34 -18.14 15.63 17.25
N ASN A 35 -19.43 16.01 17.19
CA ASN A 35 -20.56 15.17 17.57
C ASN A 35 -20.93 14.17 16.46
N ARG A 36 -20.05 13.19 16.24
CA ARG A 36 -20.28 12.07 15.33
C ARG A 36 -20.18 10.75 16.09
N GLU A 37 -21.00 9.76 15.71
CA GLU A 37 -20.81 8.39 16.16
C GLU A 37 -19.39 7.93 15.75
N LYS A 38 -18.73 7.19 16.63
CA LYS A 38 -17.36 6.72 16.41
C LYS A 38 -17.33 5.74 15.24
N CYS A 39 -17.11 6.25 14.03
CA CYS A 39 -16.88 5.39 12.86
C CYS A 39 -15.53 4.69 13.02
N SER A 40 -15.56 3.39 13.33
CA SER A 40 -14.38 2.51 13.29
C SER A 40 -13.83 2.50 11.86
N ILE A 41 -12.69 3.14 11.64
CA ILE A 41 -12.07 3.23 10.30
C ILE A 41 -11.33 1.92 9.90
N VAL A 42 -11.26 0.94 10.81
CA VAL A 42 -10.05 0.12 10.92
C VAL A 42 -10.13 -1.25 10.22
N LEU A 43 -11.31 -1.77 9.85
CA LEU A 43 -11.38 -3.09 9.20
C LEU A 43 -11.99 -3.07 7.80
N ASP A 44 -13.15 -2.42 7.63
CA ASP A 44 -13.89 -2.51 6.37
C ASP A 44 -13.17 -1.87 5.18
N ARG A 45 -12.47 -0.75 5.40
CA ARG A 45 -11.72 -0.07 4.34
C ARG A 45 -10.47 -0.85 3.94
N VAL A 46 -9.83 -1.52 4.88
CA VAL A 46 -8.65 -2.37 4.64
C VAL A 46 -9.07 -3.62 3.87
N LEU A 47 -10.15 -4.28 4.31
CA LEU A 47 -10.74 -5.42 3.61
C LEU A 47 -11.19 -5.05 2.18
N ALA A 48 -11.81 -3.89 2.00
CA ALA A 48 -12.20 -3.39 0.68
C ALA A 48 -10.98 -3.13 -0.22
N ALA A 49 -9.90 -2.56 0.32
CA ALA A 49 -8.66 -2.33 -0.42
C ALA A 49 -7.99 -3.66 -0.80
N ILE A 50 -7.87 -4.60 0.12
CA ILE A 50 -7.32 -5.94 -0.13
C ILE A 50 -8.12 -6.65 -1.22
N LYS A 51 -9.47 -6.66 -1.10
CA LYS A 51 -10.35 -7.24 -2.11
C LYS A 51 -10.18 -6.58 -3.49
N HIS A 52 -10.02 -5.26 -3.53
CA HIS A 52 -9.80 -4.51 -4.77
C HIS A 52 -8.47 -4.90 -5.43
N PHE A 53 -7.36 -4.85 -4.71
CA PHE A 53 -6.04 -5.16 -5.28
C PHE A 53 -5.84 -6.65 -5.59
N GLN A 54 -6.54 -7.55 -4.91
CA GLN A 54 -6.46 -8.99 -5.20
C GLN A 54 -7.31 -9.41 -6.42
N ASN A 55 -8.47 -8.79 -6.64
CA ASN A 55 -9.43 -9.27 -7.64
C ASN A 55 -9.60 -8.35 -8.84
N VAL A 56 -9.42 -7.04 -8.66
CA VAL A 56 -9.66 -6.04 -9.72
C VAL A 56 -8.36 -5.67 -10.41
N VAL A 57 -7.29 -5.51 -9.62
CA VAL A 57 -5.94 -5.35 -10.16
C VAL A 57 -5.39 -6.75 -10.41
N GLY A 58 -5.69 -7.32 -11.58
CA GLY A 58 -5.05 -8.55 -12.01
C GLY A 58 -3.51 -8.44 -11.99
N PRO A 59 -2.77 -9.55 -12.05
CA PRO A 59 -1.32 -9.49 -12.16
C PRO A 59 -0.95 -8.55 -13.31
N SER A 60 0.05 -7.69 -13.12
CA SER A 60 0.49 -6.76 -14.15
C SER A 60 0.91 -7.56 -15.39
N ARG A 61 0.00 -7.67 -16.35
CA ARG A 61 0.25 -8.33 -17.63
C ARG A 61 0.77 -7.26 -18.57
N SER A 62 2.06 -6.95 -18.44
CA SER A 62 2.75 -6.22 -19.51
C SER A 62 2.52 -6.98 -20.83
N PRO A 63 2.04 -6.30 -21.88
CA PRO A 63 1.92 -6.91 -23.20
C PRO A 63 3.29 -7.21 -23.82
N PHE A 64 4.34 -6.56 -23.31
CA PHE A 64 5.72 -6.73 -23.76
C PHE A 64 6.42 -7.77 -22.89
N LYS A 65 6.92 -8.84 -23.52
CA LYS A 65 7.64 -9.93 -22.84
C LYS A 65 9.13 -9.89 -23.11
N THR A 66 9.51 -9.38 -24.27
CA THR A 66 10.90 -9.29 -24.71
C THR A 66 11.27 -7.84 -25.05
N LEU A 67 12.57 -7.57 -25.19
CA LEU A 67 13.07 -6.26 -25.57
C LEU A 67 12.57 -5.85 -26.98
N ASP A 68 12.41 -6.83 -27.87
CA ASP A 68 11.95 -6.61 -29.25
C ASP A 68 10.48 -6.19 -29.34
N ASP A 69 9.66 -6.64 -28.37
CA ASP A 69 8.25 -6.27 -28.29
C ASP A 69 8.04 -4.81 -27.86
N LEU A 70 9.05 -4.16 -27.28
CA LEU A 70 8.92 -2.81 -26.76
C LEU A 70 8.78 -1.78 -27.90
N PRO A 71 8.03 -0.69 -27.71
CA PRO A 71 8.05 0.44 -28.64
C PRO A 71 9.46 1.01 -28.81
N ASP A 72 9.81 1.47 -30.01
CA ASP A 72 11.18 1.92 -30.34
C ASP A 72 11.70 3.03 -29.42
N ARG A 73 10.80 3.90 -28.94
CA ARG A 73 11.11 4.93 -27.94
C ARG A 73 11.74 4.35 -26.66
N TRP A 74 11.33 3.15 -26.26
CA TRP A 74 11.78 2.50 -25.02
C TRP A 74 12.95 1.53 -25.23
N LYS A 75 13.15 1.01 -26.45
CA LYS A 75 14.23 0.06 -26.73
C LYS A 75 15.59 0.57 -26.28
N SER A 76 15.93 1.82 -26.60
CA SER A 76 17.21 2.42 -26.22
C SER A 76 17.41 2.53 -24.70
N HIS A 77 16.35 2.83 -23.95
CA HIS A 77 16.40 2.95 -22.49
C HIS A 77 16.52 1.61 -21.76
N TYR A 78 15.93 0.56 -22.32
CA TYR A 78 15.93 -0.77 -21.71
C TYR A 78 17.00 -1.71 -22.31
N THR A 79 17.77 -1.25 -23.30
CA THR A 79 18.90 -2.02 -23.82
C THR A 79 19.97 -2.18 -22.74
N PRO A 80 20.48 -3.41 -22.49
CA PRO A 80 21.52 -3.63 -21.49
C PRO A 80 22.76 -2.77 -21.76
N ILE A 81 23.30 -2.17 -20.70
CA ILE A 81 24.50 -1.36 -20.77
C ILE A 81 25.71 -2.29 -20.97
N PRO A 82 26.51 -2.16 -22.06
CA PRO A 82 27.57 -3.13 -22.38
C PRO A 82 28.68 -3.24 -21.33
N SER A 83 28.92 -2.18 -20.56
CA SER A 83 29.91 -2.18 -19.49
C SER A 83 29.45 -2.89 -18.22
N ILE A 84 28.15 -3.15 -18.09
CA ILE A 84 27.58 -3.84 -16.93
C ILE A 84 27.58 -5.34 -17.21
N ASN A 85 28.16 -6.10 -16.29
CA ASN A 85 28.15 -7.55 -16.37
C ASN A 85 26.71 -8.08 -16.33
N SER A 86 26.32 -8.93 -17.28
CA SER A 86 24.98 -9.52 -17.32
C SER A 86 24.63 -10.34 -16.06
N ASN A 87 25.64 -10.79 -15.31
CA ASN A 87 25.50 -11.59 -14.10
C ASN A 87 25.46 -10.76 -12.80
N ILE A 88 25.33 -9.42 -12.83
CA ILE A 88 25.29 -8.62 -11.59
C ILE A 88 24.22 -9.06 -10.58
N TYR A 89 23.14 -9.69 -11.04
CA TYR A 89 22.06 -10.20 -10.20
C TYR A 89 22.12 -11.71 -9.95
N SER A 90 23.09 -12.43 -10.53
CA SER A 90 23.11 -13.90 -10.44
C SER A 90 23.18 -14.40 -9.00
N ILE A 91 23.88 -13.68 -8.12
CA ILE A 91 24.00 -14.02 -6.70
C ILE A 91 22.66 -13.80 -5.97
N VAL A 92 21.96 -12.71 -6.25
CA VAL A 92 20.70 -12.36 -5.58
C VAL A 92 19.53 -13.22 -6.09
N MET A 93 19.59 -13.63 -7.35
CA MET A 93 18.59 -14.49 -7.99
C MET A 93 18.86 -15.98 -7.79
N ALA A 94 20.03 -16.35 -7.25
CA ALA A 94 20.32 -17.73 -6.93
C ALA A 94 19.37 -18.22 -5.82
N PRO A 95 18.81 -19.43 -5.95
CA PRO A 95 18.02 -20.01 -4.88
C PRO A 95 18.91 -20.22 -3.66
N ILE A 96 18.40 -19.87 -2.48
CA ILE A 96 19.12 -20.12 -1.23
C ILE A 96 19.25 -21.63 -1.00
N THR A 97 20.46 -22.08 -0.66
CA THR A 97 20.72 -23.49 -0.38
C THR A 97 20.61 -23.79 1.10
N GLU A 98 20.32 -25.06 1.42
CA GLU A 98 20.30 -25.52 2.82
C GLU A 98 21.66 -25.38 3.49
N ALA A 99 22.74 -25.66 2.77
CA ALA A 99 24.10 -25.52 3.28
C ALA A 99 24.43 -24.08 3.67
N GLU A 100 24.01 -23.09 2.87
CA GLU A 100 24.15 -21.67 3.19
C GLU A 100 23.35 -21.28 4.42
N LEU A 101 22.08 -21.74 4.52
CA LEU A 101 21.25 -21.49 5.70
C LEU A 101 21.89 -22.07 6.97
N LEU A 102 22.34 -23.32 6.91
CA LEU A 102 23.02 -23.98 8.04
C LEU A 102 24.32 -23.26 8.40
N ALA A 103 25.09 -22.80 7.41
CA ALA A 103 26.29 -22.02 7.65
C ALA A 103 25.97 -20.70 8.34
N VAL A 104 24.91 -19.99 7.93
CA VAL A 104 24.45 -18.75 8.57
C VAL A 104 24.01 -19.00 10.01
N ILE A 105 23.25 -20.06 10.26
CA ILE A 105 22.79 -20.43 11.61
C ILE A 105 23.98 -20.78 12.50
N ASN A 106 24.91 -21.60 12.01
CA ASN A 106 26.08 -22.03 12.77
C ASN A 106 27.05 -20.88 13.08
N ASN A 107 27.18 -19.91 12.17
CA ASN A 107 28.00 -18.72 12.36
C ASN A 107 27.27 -17.58 13.10
N SER A 108 25.98 -17.73 13.39
CA SER A 108 25.22 -16.72 14.11
C SER A 108 25.70 -16.63 15.56
N PRO A 109 25.89 -15.41 16.11
CA PRO A 109 26.36 -15.26 17.48
C PRO A 109 25.35 -15.80 18.49
N ARG A 110 25.80 -16.69 19.37
CA ARG A 110 24.99 -17.29 20.42
C ARG A 110 24.76 -16.29 21.56
N HIS A 111 23.63 -16.44 22.26
CA HIS A 111 23.28 -15.65 23.46
C HIS A 111 23.22 -14.13 23.25
N LYS A 112 22.84 -13.68 22.04
CA LYS A 112 22.51 -12.27 21.81
C LYS A 112 21.16 -11.93 22.44
N ALA A 113 21.05 -10.69 22.94
CA ALA A 113 19.78 -10.17 23.42
C ALA A 113 18.73 -10.20 22.30
N SER A 114 17.50 -10.61 22.64
CA SER A 114 16.38 -10.62 21.71
C SER A 114 16.12 -9.23 21.16
N GLY A 115 15.81 -9.16 19.86
CA GLY A 115 15.35 -7.92 19.23
C GLY A 115 13.93 -7.55 19.65
N PRO A 116 13.32 -6.53 19.01
CA PRO A 116 11.95 -6.09 19.30
C PRO A 116 10.87 -7.16 19.08
N SER A 117 11.19 -8.24 18.36
CA SER A 117 10.33 -9.42 18.19
C SER A 117 10.28 -10.32 19.42
N SER A 118 11.14 -10.09 20.43
CA SER A 118 11.30 -10.91 21.63
C SER A 118 11.71 -12.36 21.38
N ILE A 119 12.15 -12.70 20.16
CA ILE A 119 12.65 -14.04 19.81
C ILE A 119 14.12 -14.15 20.26
N PRO A 120 14.46 -15.06 21.19
CA PRO A 120 15.84 -15.32 21.58
C PRO A 120 16.57 -16.11 20.49
N TYR A 121 17.90 -16.00 20.46
CA TYR A 121 18.77 -16.74 19.53
C TYR A 121 19.05 -18.20 19.97
N GLU A 122 18.40 -18.66 21.05
CA GLU A 122 18.67 -19.93 21.74
C GLU A 122 17.90 -21.12 21.17
#